data_AF-A0A1Q3GTJ2-F1
#
_entry.id   AF-A0A1Q3GTJ2-F1
#
_cell.length_a   1.000
_cell.length_b   1.000
_cell.length_c   1.000
_cell.angle_alpha   90.00
_cell.angle_beta   90.00
_cell.angle_gamma   90.00
#
_symmetry.space_group_name_H-M   'P 1'
#
loop_
_entity.id
_entity.type
_entity.pdbx_description
1 polymer ?
#
loop_
_entity_poly.entity_id
_entity_poly.type
_entity_poly.pdbx_seq_one_letter_code
_entity_poly.pdbx_strand_id
1 'polypeptide(L)'
;MKISIKENKVYCTNPVGDASSDILLETIDAGSCQTIGFFVYDPAQYHNVDTTYLYAEQIHFLYFKDKNYVYVACLGYGSYCLEEFLIIELTEIDVDSFVVTHELEGYSKDKYRVYFGAYKIPGLIPEKAQRGEEIELNPNKKYIQVTHQVLYEIP
;
A
#
# COMPACT_ATOMS: atom_id res chain seq x y z
N MET A 1 8.08 1.52 9.27
CA MET A 1 7.46 2.67 8.57
C MET A 1 6.41 3.31 9.44
N LYS A 2 6.31 4.64 9.44
CA LYS A 2 5.28 5.39 10.18
C LYS A 2 5.06 6.75 9.53
N ILE A 3 3.82 7.21 9.46
CA ILE A 3 3.51 8.60 9.10
C ILE A 3 3.49 9.47 10.36
N SER A 4 4.12 10.64 10.30
CA SER A 4 4.07 11.65 11.35
C SER A 4 3.83 13.05 10.77
N ILE A 5 3.19 13.91 11.56
CA ILE A 5 2.90 15.29 11.17
C ILE A 5 3.62 16.22 12.14
N LYS A 6 4.46 17.12 11.62
CA LYS A 6 5.22 18.11 12.40
C LYS A 6 5.17 19.43 11.65
N GLU A 7 4.85 20.53 12.33
CA GLU A 7 4.83 21.88 11.73
C GLU A 7 4.06 21.97 10.40
N ASN A 8 2.88 21.34 10.33
CA ASN A 8 2.03 21.28 9.13
C ASN A 8 2.71 20.62 7.92
N LYS A 9 3.65 19.71 8.16
CA LYS A 9 4.31 18.88 7.15
C LYS A 9 4.15 17.41 7.48
N VAL A 10 4.04 16.59 6.45
CA VAL A 10 3.91 15.13 6.56
C VAL A 10 5.27 14.47 6.35
N TYR A 11 5.59 13.52 7.20
CA TYR A 11 6.82 12.75 7.14
C TYR A 11 6.54 11.25 7.17
N CYS A 12 7.29 10.47 6.39
CA CYS A 12 7.36 9.02 6.54
C CYS A 12 8.71 8.61 7.12
N THR A 13 8.72 7.85 8.21
CA THR A 13 9.98 7.33 8.77
C THR A 13 10.60 6.33 7.81
N ASN A 14 11.80 6.64 7.31
CA ASN A 14 12.58 5.76 6.47
C ASN A 14 12.95 4.49 7.27
N PRO A 15 12.51 3.31 6.81
CA PRO A 15 12.81 2.05 7.49
C PRO A 15 14.14 1.42 7.07
N VAL A 16 14.85 1.98 6.08
CA VAL A 16 16.07 1.44 5.46
C VAL A 16 17.33 2.02 6.11
N GLY A 17 18.28 1.15 6.47
CA GLY A 17 19.57 1.51 7.08
C GLY A 17 19.56 1.95 8.56
N ASP A 18 20.76 2.19 9.13
CA ASP A 18 20.98 2.54 10.55
C ASP A 18 20.49 3.95 10.94
N ALA A 19 20.22 4.82 9.95
CA ALA A 19 19.75 6.18 10.17
C ALA A 19 18.28 6.29 9.74
N SER A 20 17.37 6.01 10.67
CA SER A 20 15.93 6.27 10.56
C SER A 20 15.65 7.77 10.42
N SER A 21 15.94 8.31 9.24
CA SER A 21 15.63 9.68 8.89
C SER A 21 14.19 9.78 8.41
N ASP A 22 13.48 10.80 8.86
CA ASP A 22 12.13 11.08 8.39
C ASP A 22 12.21 11.68 6.97
N ILE A 23 11.49 11.09 6.02
CA ILE A 23 11.34 11.58 4.64
C ILE A 23 10.19 12.58 4.61
N LEU A 24 10.47 13.80 4.16
CA LEU A 24 9.44 14.84 3.97
C LEU A 24 8.60 14.53 2.71
N LEU A 25 7.28 14.51 2.88
CA LEU A 25 6.32 14.32 1.79
C LEU A 25 5.65 15.67 1.47
N GLU A 26 6.28 16.46 0.61
CA GLU A 26 5.95 17.88 0.39
C GLU A 26 4.56 18.13 -0.18
N THR A 27 4.00 17.18 -0.92
CA THR A 27 2.73 17.35 -1.66
C THR A 27 1.49 17.00 -0.85
N ILE A 28 1.66 16.41 0.34
CA ILE A 28 0.55 15.82 1.11
C ILE A 28 -0.07 16.85 2.04
N ASP A 29 -1.39 16.97 2.01
CA ASP A 29 -2.13 17.89 2.87
C ASP A 29 -2.12 17.42 4.33
N ALA A 30 -1.24 18.03 5.14
CA ALA A 30 -1.08 17.67 6.55
C ALA A 30 -2.35 17.84 7.39
N GLY A 31 -3.28 18.73 7.00
CA GLY A 31 -4.52 18.97 7.74
C GLY A 31 -5.54 17.84 7.64
N SER A 32 -5.47 17.04 6.56
CA SER A 32 -6.35 15.89 6.31
C SER A 32 -5.62 14.55 6.30
N CYS A 33 -4.29 14.56 6.44
CA CYS A 33 -3.46 13.38 6.42
C CYS A 33 -3.77 12.43 7.59
N GLN A 34 -4.02 11.16 7.28
CA GLN A 34 -4.24 10.10 8.27
C GLN A 34 -3.71 8.76 7.79
N THR A 35 -3.16 7.96 8.71
CA THR A 35 -2.84 6.56 8.46
C THR A 35 -4.13 5.74 8.40
N ILE A 36 -4.25 4.88 7.40
CA ILE A 36 -5.44 4.04 7.17
C ILE A 36 -5.19 2.61 7.63
N GLY A 37 -4.02 2.04 7.35
CA GLY A 37 -3.74 0.66 7.72
C GLY A 37 -2.29 0.29 7.50
N PHE A 38 -1.85 -0.76 8.19
CA PHE A 38 -0.55 -1.37 8.01
C PHE A 38 -0.73 -2.87 7.87
N PHE A 39 -0.03 -3.46 6.91
CA PHE A 39 -0.11 -4.89 6.63
C PHE A 39 1.26 -5.47 6.27
N VAL A 40 1.49 -6.72 6.66
CA VAL A 40 2.67 -7.49 6.29
C VAL A 40 2.22 -8.66 5.43
N TYR A 41 2.68 -8.68 4.19
CA TYR A 41 2.42 -9.74 3.23
C TYR A 41 3.61 -10.69 3.16
N ASP A 42 3.34 -11.99 3.23
CA ASP A 42 4.32 -13.06 3.08
C ASP A 42 4.08 -13.77 1.72
N PRO A 43 4.90 -13.51 0.69
CA PRO A 43 4.73 -14.13 -0.62
C PRO A 43 4.79 -15.67 -0.60
N ALA A 44 5.42 -16.28 0.41
CA ALA A 44 5.48 -17.74 0.52
C ALA A 44 4.15 -18.34 1.00
N GLN A 45 3.34 -17.59 1.75
CA GLN A 45 2.00 -18.01 2.16
C GLN A 45 0.96 -17.79 1.05
N TYR A 46 1.14 -16.76 0.24
CA TYR A 46 0.18 -16.32 -0.77
C TYR A 46 0.81 -16.43 -2.17
N HIS A 47 0.66 -17.59 -2.79
CA HIS A 47 1.44 -18.01 -3.98
C HIS A 47 1.20 -17.23 -5.29
N ASN A 48 0.38 -16.17 -5.33
CA ASN A 48 -0.19 -15.68 -6.60
C ASN A 48 -0.21 -14.15 -6.83
N VAL A 49 0.45 -13.32 -6.01
CA VAL A 49 0.57 -11.89 -6.35
C VAL A 49 1.86 -11.65 -7.14
N ASP A 50 1.71 -11.19 -8.38
CA ASP A 50 2.80 -10.61 -9.16
C ASP A 50 3.14 -9.24 -8.56
N THR A 51 4.08 -9.23 -7.61
CA THR A 51 4.61 -8.01 -7.01
C THR A 51 5.91 -7.63 -7.71
N THR A 52 6.21 -6.33 -7.75
CA THR A 52 7.53 -5.84 -8.19
C THR A 52 8.68 -6.35 -7.29
N TYR A 53 8.37 -6.82 -6.09
CA TYR A 53 9.32 -7.31 -5.07
C TYR A 53 9.68 -8.78 -5.27
N LEU A 54 10.34 -9.07 -6.39
CA LEU A 54 10.90 -10.40 -6.66
C LEU A 54 11.84 -10.80 -5.50
N TYR A 55 11.65 -12.01 -4.96
CA TYR A 55 12.46 -12.58 -3.87
C TYR A 55 12.28 -11.96 -2.48
N ALA A 56 11.31 -11.07 -2.28
CA ALA A 56 10.94 -10.64 -0.94
C ALA A 56 10.36 -11.81 -0.13
N GLU A 57 10.83 -11.98 1.09
CA GLU A 57 10.28 -12.88 2.11
C GLU A 57 9.11 -12.21 2.85
N GLN A 58 9.16 -10.88 3.00
CA GLN A 58 8.07 -10.08 3.56
C GLN A 58 7.95 -8.76 2.80
N ILE A 59 6.71 -8.30 2.60
CA ILE A 59 6.43 -6.98 2.03
C ILE A 59 5.55 -6.23 3.03
N HIS A 60 6.03 -5.10 3.51
CA HIS A 60 5.26 -4.23 4.38
C HIS A 60 4.53 -3.19 3.54
N PHE A 61 3.24 -3.01 3.80
CA PHE A 61 2.41 -1.97 3.20
C PHE A 61 1.89 -1.05 4.30
N LEU A 62 2.17 0.24 4.17
CA LEU A 62 1.57 1.29 5.00
C LEU A 62 0.68 2.15 4.12
N TYR A 63 -0.62 2.07 4.35
CA TYR A 63 -1.63 2.89 3.68
C TYR A 63 -1.93 4.14 4.50
N PHE A 64 -1.98 5.28 3.83
CA PHE A 64 -2.36 6.55 4.40
C PHE A 64 -3.05 7.39 3.32
N LYS A 65 -3.75 8.45 3.71
CA LYS A 65 -4.47 9.31 2.77
C LYS A 65 -4.50 10.73 3.26
N ASP A 66 -4.67 11.66 2.33
CA ASP A 66 -5.17 13.00 2.63
C ASP A 66 -6.56 13.18 1.99
N LYS A 67 -7.07 14.41 1.90
CA LYS A 67 -8.37 14.69 1.26
C LYS A 67 -8.39 14.44 -0.26
N ASN A 68 -7.24 14.35 -0.91
CA ASN A 68 -7.12 14.30 -2.36
C ASN A 68 -6.76 12.91 -2.88
N TYR A 69 -5.89 12.18 -2.16
CA TYR A 69 -5.33 10.91 -2.63
C TYR A 69 -5.14 9.88 -1.52
N VAL A 70 -5.03 8.63 -1.96
CA VAL A 70 -4.53 7.51 -1.16
C VAL A 70 -3.08 7.23 -1.54
N TYR A 71 -2.26 6.96 -0.54
CA TYR A 71 -0.86 6.68 -0.67
C TYR A 71 -0.53 5.30 -0.09
N VAL A 72 0.47 4.65 -0.68
CA VAL A 72 1.00 3.38 -0.19
C VAL A 72 2.52 3.52 -0.08
N ALA A 73 3.04 3.30 1.13
CA ALA A 73 4.46 3.10 1.34
C ALA A 73 4.73 1.58 1.41
N CYS A 74 5.62 1.11 0.55
CA CYS A 74 5.92 -0.30 0.32
C CYS A 74 7.39 -0.57 0.63
N LEU A 75 7.66 -1.64 1.37
CA LEU A 75 9.01 -2.05 1.71
C LEU A 75 9.16 -3.57 1.60
N GLY A 76 10.08 -4.02 0.75
CA GLY A 76 10.45 -5.43 0.64
C GLY A 76 11.58 -5.79 1.61
N TYR A 77 11.46 -6.94 2.27
CA TYR A 77 12.51 -7.59 3.05
C TYR A 77 12.81 -8.95 2.46
N GLY A 78 14.09 -9.35 2.45
CA GLY A 78 14.48 -10.70 2.12
C GLY A 78 15.98 -10.82 2.00
N SER A 79 16.52 -12.02 2.18
CA SER A 79 17.97 -12.28 2.13
C SER A 79 18.61 -11.90 0.78
N TYR A 80 17.80 -11.80 -0.27
CA TYR A 80 18.20 -11.44 -1.63
C TYR A 80 17.41 -10.24 -2.19
N CYS A 81 16.60 -9.58 -1.35
CA CYS A 81 15.89 -8.37 -1.72
C CYS A 81 16.83 -7.20 -1.45
N LEU A 82 17.13 -6.37 -2.47
CA LEU A 82 17.61 -5.02 -2.18
C LEU A 82 16.52 -4.33 -1.35
N GLU A 83 16.88 -3.55 -0.32
CA GLU A 83 15.90 -2.86 0.52
C GLU A 83 15.18 -1.79 -0.32
N GLU A 84 14.19 -2.22 -1.11
CA GLU A 84 13.39 -1.38 -1.98
C GLU A 84 12.31 -0.72 -1.13
N PHE A 85 12.47 0.58 -0.90
CA PHE A 85 11.48 1.39 -0.23
C PHE A 85 10.86 2.38 -1.20
N LEU A 86 9.55 2.29 -1.38
CA LEU A 86 8.79 3.08 -2.33
C LEU A 86 7.62 3.76 -1.64
N ILE A 87 7.33 5.01 -2.00
CA ILE A 87 6.09 5.70 -1.63
C ILE A 87 5.41 6.13 -2.91
N ILE A 88 4.18 5.64 -3.12
CA ILE A 88 3.37 5.94 -4.30
C ILE A 88 2.06 6.64 -3.91
N GLU A 89 1.65 7.55 -4.78
CA GLU A 89 0.31 8.14 -4.83
C GLU A 89 -0.55 7.34 -5.80
N LEU A 90 -1.68 6.81 -5.32
CA LEU A 90 -2.62 6.08 -6.16
C LEU A 90 -3.62 7.05 -6.78
N THR A 91 -3.72 7.04 -8.11
CA THR A 91 -4.69 7.86 -8.84
C THR A 91 -5.97 7.06 -9.13
N GLU A 92 -7.07 7.76 -9.42
CA GLU A 92 -8.39 7.17 -9.71
C GLU A 92 -9.01 6.36 -8.57
N ILE A 93 -8.61 6.63 -7.33
CA ILE A 93 -9.15 6.02 -6.11
C ILE A 93 -10.27 6.89 -5.55
N ASP A 94 -11.36 6.27 -5.10
CA ASP A 94 -12.38 6.98 -4.33
C ASP A 94 -11.92 7.12 -2.86
N VAL A 95 -11.18 8.20 -2.60
CA VAL A 95 -10.49 8.46 -1.32
C VAL A 95 -11.43 8.41 -0.11
N ASP A 96 -12.64 8.93 -0.27
CA ASP A 96 -13.63 9.00 0.81
C ASP A 96 -14.07 7.61 1.29
N SER A 97 -14.25 6.66 0.36
CA SER A 97 -14.68 5.30 0.67
C SER A 97 -13.55 4.29 0.79
N PHE A 98 -12.30 4.71 0.58
CA PHE A 98 -11.15 3.81 0.66
C PHE A 98 -10.90 3.34 2.10
N VAL A 99 -10.84 2.01 2.26
CA VAL A 99 -10.65 1.32 3.54
C VAL A 99 -9.63 0.19 3.43
N VAL A 100 -8.90 0.01 4.53
CA VAL A 100 -8.07 -1.15 4.83
C VAL A 100 -8.60 -1.72 6.13
N THR A 101 -8.91 -3.01 6.17
CA THR A 101 -9.40 -3.66 7.39
C THR A 101 -8.63 -4.94 7.65
N HIS A 102 -8.68 -5.43 8.88
CA HIS A 102 -8.00 -6.67 9.25
C HIS A 102 -8.58 -7.87 8.49
N GLU A 103 -9.90 -7.89 8.28
CA GLU A 103 -10.61 -8.95 7.57
C GLU A 103 -10.17 -9.07 6.12
N LEU A 104 -9.72 -7.97 5.50
CA LEU A 104 -9.23 -7.95 4.14
C LEU A 104 -7.80 -8.52 3.99
N GLU A 105 -7.10 -8.85 5.09
CA GLU A 105 -5.81 -9.56 5.06
C GLU A 105 -4.81 -9.01 4.01
N GLY A 106 -4.66 -7.68 3.99
CA GLY A 106 -3.72 -6.99 3.09
C GLY A 106 -4.31 -6.45 1.80
N TYR A 107 -5.50 -6.91 1.45
CA TYR A 107 -6.32 -6.25 0.45
C TYR A 107 -6.88 -4.93 1.00
N SER A 108 -7.21 -4.04 0.09
CA SER A 108 -7.90 -2.78 0.37
C SER A 108 -9.02 -2.58 -0.64
N LYS A 109 -9.96 -1.69 -0.36
CA LYS A 109 -11.06 -1.42 -1.28
C LYS A 109 -11.57 0.00 -1.15
N ASP A 110 -12.11 0.50 -2.24
CA ASP A 110 -13.05 1.63 -2.22
C ASP A 110 -14.44 1.12 -2.64
N LYS A 111 -15.42 2.02 -2.77
CA LYS A 111 -16.79 1.62 -3.14
C LYS A 111 -16.91 1.04 -4.56
N TYR A 112 -15.89 1.19 -5.41
CA TYR A 112 -15.91 0.76 -6.81
C TYR A 112 -14.98 -0.43 -7.09
N ARG A 113 -13.85 -0.56 -6.38
CA ARG A 113 -12.80 -1.52 -6.71
C ARG A 113 -12.11 -2.11 -5.48
N VAL A 114 -11.50 -3.26 -5.69
CA VAL A 114 -10.65 -3.98 -4.73
C VAL A 114 -9.21 -3.91 -5.20
N TYR A 115 -8.28 -3.77 -4.26
CA TYR A 115 -6.87 -3.51 -4.51
C TYR A 115 -5.97 -4.39 -3.64
N PHE A 116 -4.76 -4.59 -4.12
CA PHE A 116 -3.62 -5.11 -3.37
C PHE A 116 -2.41 -4.22 -3.66
N GLY A 117 -1.99 -3.40 -2.69
CA GLY A 117 -0.96 -2.39 -2.90
C GLY A 117 -1.31 -1.45 -4.06
N ALA A 118 -0.45 -1.42 -5.08
CA ALA A 118 -0.60 -0.63 -6.30
C ALA A 118 -1.40 -1.31 -7.43
N TYR A 119 -2.13 -2.40 -7.13
CA TYR A 119 -2.81 -3.19 -8.15
C TYR A 119 -4.30 -3.26 -7.88
N LYS A 120 -5.13 -3.00 -8.89
CA LYS A 120 -6.57 -3.28 -8.84
C LYS A 120 -6.85 -4.70 -9.30
N ILE A 121 -7.93 -5.26 -8.75
CA ILE A 121 -8.40 -6.61 -9.04
C ILE A 121 -9.75 -6.50 -9.77
N PRO A 122 -9.74 -6.49 -11.11
CA PRO A 122 -10.97 -6.33 -11.89
C PRO A 122 -11.91 -7.52 -11.71
N GLY A 123 -13.22 -7.26 -11.82
CA GLY A 123 -14.25 -8.30 -11.73
C GLY A 123 -14.69 -8.66 -10.31
N LEU A 124 -14.01 -8.12 -9.28
CA LEU A 124 -14.50 -8.18 -7.90
C LEU A 124 -15.50 -7.07 -7.63
N ILE A 125 -16.55 -7.41 -6.88
CA ILE A 125 -17.54 -6.46 -6.36
C ILE A 125 -17.11 -6.10 -4.93
N PRO A 126 -16.73 -4.84 -4.63
CA PRO A 126 -16.19 -4.47 -3.31
C PRO A 126 -17.11 -4.76 -2.13
N GLU A 127 -18.42 -4.62 -2.33
CA GLU A 127 -19.43 -4.95 -1.31
C GLU A 127 -19.49 -6.44 -0.98
N LYS A 128 -19.02 -7.31 -1.89
CA LYS A 128 -18.95 -8.76 -1.67
C LYS A 128 -17.58 -9.24 -1.24
N ALA A 129 -16.53 -8.45 -1.48
CA ALA A 129 -15.18 -8.72 -1.04
C ALA A 129 -15.02 -8.29 0.44
N GLN A 130 -15.48 -9.13 1.36
CA GLN A 130 -15.47 -8.81 2.79
C GLN A 130 -14.29 -9.45 3.52
N ARG A 131 -13.72 -10.53 2.98
CA ARG A 131 -12.59 -11.25 3.58
C ARG A 131 -11.46 -11.45 2.58
N GLY A 132 -10.22 -11.35 3.04
CA GLY A 132 -9.01 -11.55 2.22
C GLY A 132 -8.97 -12.94 1.62
N GLU A 133 -9.26 -13.98 2.40
CA GLU A 133 -9.42 -15.37 1.93
C GLU A 133 -10.35 -15.52 0.71
N GLU A 134 -11.50 -14.81 0.68
CA GLU A 134 -12.45 -14.88 -0.44
C GLU A 134 -11.90 -14.24 -1.72
N ILE A 135 -11.15 -13.15 -1.55
CA ILE A 135 -10.42 -12.50 -2.64
C ILE A 135 -9.31 -13.44 -3.13
N GLU A 136 -8.59 -14.08 -2.19
CA GLU A 136 -7.47 -14.96 -2.49
C GLU A 136 -7.90 -16.17 -3.32
N LEU A 137 -8.98 -16.82 -2.92
CA LEU A 137 -9.51 -18.03 -3.55
C LEU A 137 -10.21 -17.80 -4.90
N ASN A 138 -10.34 -16.55 -5.37
CA ASN A 138 -10.95 -16.28 -6.66
C ASN A 138 -10.02 -16.77 -7.80
N PRO A 139 -10.40 -17.83 -8.56
CA PRO A 139 -9.53 -18.43 -9.58
C PRO A 139 -9.33 -17.54 -10.82
N ASN A 140 -10.16 -16.51 -10.98
CA ASN A 140 -10.08 -15.56 -12.09
C ASN A 140 -9.45 -14.22 -11.67
N LYS A 141 -8.89 -14.16 -10.45
CA LYS A 141 -8.20 -12.98 -9.93
C LYS A 141 -7.05 -12.61 -10.88
N LYS A 142 -7.01 -11.33 -11.24
CA LYS A 142 -5.92 -10.72 -12.00
C LYS A 142 -5.49 -9.46 -11.29
N TYR A 143 -4.23 -9.11 -11.43
CA TYR A 143 -3.69 -7.86 -10.91
C TYR A 143 -3.39 -6.94 -12.07
N ILE A 144 -3.99 -5.75 -12.05
CA ILE A 144 -3.71 -4.70 -13.03
C ILE A 144 -3.14 -3.53 -12.26
N GLN A 145 -1.93 -3.11 -12.59
CA GLN A 145 -1.31 -1.96 -11.94
C GLN A 145 -2.22 -0.73 -12.12
N VAL A 146 -2.48 -0.01 -11.03
CA VAL A 146 -3.20 1.26 -11.10
C VAL A 146 -2.25 2.33 -11.61
N THR A 147 -2.81 3.36 -12.24
CA THR A 147 -2.05 4.57 -12.51
C THR A 147 -1.62 5.17 -11.17
N HIS A 148 -0.34 5.45 -11.03
CA HIS A 148 0.24 5.97 -9.80
C HIS A 148 1.39 6.91 -10.12
N GLN A 149 1.73 7.77 -9.16
CA GLN A 149 2.93 8.58 -9.18
C GLN A 149 3.87 8.10 -8.08
N VAL A 150 5.16 7.95 -8.40
CA VAL A 150 6.20 7.71 -7.39
C VAL A 150 6.54 9.04 -6.72
N LEU A 151 6.36 9.12 -5.41
CA LEU A 151 6.73 10.28 -4.60
C LEU A 151 8.13 10.15 -4.00
N TYR A 152 8.56 8.92 -3.72
CA TYR A 152 9.87 8.61 -3.16
C TYR A 152 10.25 7.17 -3.49
N GLU A 153 11.52 6.95 -3.78
CA GLU A 153 12.10 5.64 -4.06
C GLU A 153 13.53 5.61 -3.54
N ILE A 154 13.88 4.55 -2.80
CA ILE A 154 15.28 4.21 -2.51
C ILE A 154 15.77 3.25 -3.59
N PRO A 155 16.81 3.62 -4.36
CA PRO A 155 17.40 2.77 -5.38
C PRO A 155 18.24 1.62 -4.80
#